data_AF-A0A261KVW2-F1
#
_entry.id   AF-A0A261KVW2-F1
#
_cell.length_a   1.000
_cell.length_b   1.000
_cell.length_c   1.000
_cell.angle_alpha   90.00
_cell.angle_beta   90.00
_cell.angle_gamma   90.00
#
_symmetry.space_group_name_H-M   'P 1'
#
loop_
_entity.id
_entity.type
_entity.pdbx_description
1 polymer ?
#
loop_
_entity_poly.entity_id
_entity_poly.type
_entity_poly.pdbx_seq_one_letter_code
_entity_poly.pdbx_strand_id
1 'polypeptide(L)'
;MLIYLRRILKYWKKFYLDLETVYFRNGFYQSIVGDIAPALNYPQNIQAFDSSDIQQAALKYLSVDAYGVVVFRPKSVSLMDNG
;
A
#
# COMPACT_ATOMS: atom_id res chain seq x y z
N MET A 1 19.62 12.76 30.14
CA MET A 1 18.65 11.68 30.40
C MET A 1 17.46 11.70 29.42
N LEU A 2 16.74 12.81 29.25
CA LEU A 2 15.54 12.91 28.39
C LEU A 2 15.75 12.62 26.88
N ILE A 3 16.92 12.96 26.33
CA ILE A 3 17.24 12.70 24.90
C ILE A 3 17.36 11.20 24.60
N TYR A 4 17.94 10.43 25.53
CA TYR A 4 18.06 8.98 25.41
C TYR A 4 16.69 8.30 25.48
N LEU A 5 15.82 8.76 26.38
CA LEU A 5 14.44 8.27 26.50
C LEU A 5 13.63 8.51 25.22
N ARG A 6 13.75 9.71 24.60
CA ARG A 6 13.11 10.02 23.32
C ARG A 6 13.61 9.14 22.17
N ARG A 7 14.91 8.81 22.14
CA ARG A 7 15.46 7.87 21.15
C ARG A 7 14.90 6.46 21.35
N ILE A 8 14.87 5.97 22.58
CA ILE A 8 14.34 4.65 22.91
C ILE A 8 12.86 4.54 22.51
N LEU A 9 12.03 5.51 22.89
CA LEU A 9 10.62 5.56 22.49
C LEU A 9 10.42 5.62 20.97
N LYS A 10 11.29 6.31 20.23
CA LYS A 10 11.24 6.35 18.77
C LYS A 10 11.51 4.97 18.15
N TYR A 11 12.53 4.26 18.63
CA TYR A 11 12.83 2.91 18.15
C TYR A 11 11.76 1.92 18.55
N TRP A 12 11.23 2.02 19.78
CA TRP A 12 10.12 1.20 20.24
C TRP A 12 8.86 1.40 19.42
N LYS A 13 8.50 2.65 19.11
CA LYS A 13 7.35 2.96 18.27
C LYS A 13 7.52 2.43 16.85
N LYS A 14 8.71 2.57 16.25
CA LYS A 14 9.01 2.03 14.92
C LYS A 14 8.90 0.51 14.91
N PHE A 15 9.53 -0.15 15.88
CA PHE A 15 9.52 -1.61 16.02
C PHE A 15 8.10 -2.15 16.21
N TYR A 16 7.29 -1.51 17.06
CA TYR A 16 5.90 -1.89 17.29
C TYR A 16 5.05 -1.73 16.03
N LEU A 17 5.22 -0.62 15.28
CA LEU A 17 4.52 -0.41 14.01
C LEU A 17 4.90 -1.47 12.96
N ASP A 18 6.19 -1.80 12.88
CA ASP A 18 6.69 -2.83 11.96
C ASP A 18 6.10 -4.21 12.32
N LEU A 19 6.05 -4.56 13.62
CA LEU A 19 5.40 -5.79 14.08
C LEU A 19 3.92 -5.82 13.75
N GLU A 20 3.16 -4.78 14.09
CA GLU A 20 1.71 -4.71 13.86
C GLU A 20 1.38 -4.83 12.37
N THR A 21 2.16 -4.17 11.50
CA THR A 21 2.01 -4.27 10.05
C THR A 21 2.25 -5.70 9.54
N VAL A 22 3.28 -6.38 10.05
CA VAL A 22 3.60 -7.77 9.66
C VAL A 22 2.52 -8.74 10.15
N TYR A 23 2.08 -8.63 11.40
CA TYR A 23 1.03 -9.48 11.97
C TYR A 23 -0.31 -9.28 11.25
N PHE A 24 -0.69 -8.04 10.97
CA PHE A 24 -1.93 -7.74 10.25
C PHE A 24 -1.90 -8.31 8.82
N ARG A 25 -0.78 -8.14 8.10
CA ARG A 25 -0.63 -8.72 6.75
C ARG A 25 -0.79 -10.24 6.81
N ASN A 26 -0.05 -10.91 7.67
CA ASN A 26 -0.07 -12.37 7.78
C ASN A 26 -1.46 -12.91 8.16
N GLY A 27 -2.15 -12.22 9.08
CA GLY A 27 -3.52 -12.55 9.46
C GLY A 27 -4.51 -12.47 8.29
N PHE A 28 -4.41 -11.43 7.45
CA PHE A 28 -5.23 -11.30 6.24
C PHE A 28 -5.02 -12.49 5.29
N TYR A 29 -3.76 -12.85 4.98
CA TYR A 29 -3.48 -13.96 4.07
C TYR A 29 -3.97 -15.30 4.64
N GLN A 30 -3.73 -15.57 5.93
CA GLN A 30 -4.21 -16.81 6.55
C GLN A 30 -5.75 -16.91 6.60
N SER A 31 -6.45 -15.81 6.85
CA SER A 31 -7.91 -15.80 7.01
C SER A 31 -8.68 -15.71 5.69
N ILE A 32 -8.15 -14.99 4.70
CA ILE A 32 -8.83 -14.75 3.42
C ILE A 32 -8.32 -15.69 2.33
N VAL A 33 -7.01 -15.94 2.29
CA VAL A 33 -6.38 -16.79 1.26
C VAL A 33 -6.20 -18.22 1.76
N GLY A 34 -6.20 -18.44 3.09
CA GLY A 34 -5.96 -19.75 3.70
C GLY A 34 -4.49 -20.16 3.76
N ASP A 35 -3.60 -19.33 3.23
CA ASP A 35 -2.17 -19.60 3.12
C ASP A 35 -1.36 -18.34 3.40
N ILE A 36 -0.43 -18.43 4.34
CA ILE A 36 0.48 -17.36 4.75
C ILE A 36 1.73 -17.26 3.86
N ALA A 37 2.08 -18.31 3.11
CA ALA A 37 3.29 -18.36 2.28
C ALA A 37 3.42 -17.16 1.30
N PRO A 38 2.35 -16.66 0.67
CA PRO A 38 2.44 -15.47 -0.18
C PRO A 38 2.88 -14.21 0.56
N ALA A 39 2.52 -14.05 1.84
CA ALA A 39 2.94 -12.91 2.65
C ALA A 39 4.43 -12.97 3.01
N LEU A 40 4.93 -14.18 3.30
CA LEU A 40 6.30 -14.42 3.70
C LEU A 40 7.28 -14.33 2.53
N ASN A 41 6.89 -14.89 1.38
CA ASN A 41 7.77 -14.97 0.20
C ASN A 41 7.74 -13.68 -0.65
N TYR A 42 6.82 -12.74 -0.37
CA TYR A 42 6.67 -11.50 -1.14
C TYR A 42 7.98 -10.72 -1.34
N PRO A 43 8.84 -10.51 -0.32
CA PRO A 43 10.09 -9.76 -0.48
C PRO A 43 11.10 -10.46 -1.41
N GLN A 44 11.18 -11.79 -1.34
CA GLN A 44 12.09 -12.56 -2.21
C GLN A 44 11.56 -12.59 -3.64
N ASN A 45 10.25 -12.77 -3.80
CA ASN A 45 9.60 -12.79 -5.10
C ASN A 45 9.74 -11.46 -5.83
N ILE A 46 9.55 -10.32 -5.13
CA ILE A 46 9.69 -9.00 -5.78
C ILE A 46 11.14 -8.65 -6.14
N GLN A 47 12.11 -9.16 -5.38
CA GLN A 47 13.54 -8.99 -5.67
C GLN A 47 14.02 -9.88 -6.81
N ALA A 48 13.29 -10.95 -7.13
CA ALA A 48 13.64 -11.88 -8.20
C ALA A 48 13.26 -11.36 -9.60
N PHE A 49 12.42 -10.33 -9.70
CA PHE A 49 12.02 -9.75 -10.99
C PHE A 49 13.08 -8.79 -11.52
N ASP A 50 13.30 -8.84 -12.83
CA ASP A 50 14.08 -7.84 -13.53
C ASP A 50 13.19 -6.75 -14.16
N SER A 51 13.81 -5.72 -14.75
CA SER A 51 13.08 -4.63 -15.39
C SER A 51 12.25 -5.07 -16.59
N SER A 52 12.67 -6.13 -17.29
CA SER A 52 11.99 -6.67 -18.45
C SER A 52 10.72 -7.43 -18.05
N ASP A 53 10.75 -8.17 -16.95
CA ASP A 53 9.59 -8.84 -16.36
C ASP A 53 8.50 -7.84 -16.00
N ILE A 54 8.89 -6.73 -15.37
CA ILE A 54 7.97 -5.65 -14.98
C ILE A 54 7.36 -5.00 -16.22
N GLN A 55 8.16 -4.73 -17.26
CA GLN A 55 7.68 -4.14 -18.50
C GLN A 55 6.68 -5.05 -19.22
N GLN A 56 6.97 -6.36 -19.30
CA GLN A 56 6.05 -7.33 -19.90
C GLN A 56 4.75 -7.45 -19.11
N ALA A 57 4.82 -7.47 -17.78
CA ALA A 57 3.64 -7.49 -16.93
C ALA A 57 2.78 -6.24 -17.13
N ALA A 58 3.40 -5.05 -17.22
CA ALA A 58 2.69 -3.80 -17.50
C ALA A 58 1.96 -3.87 -18.85
N LEU A 59 2.64 -4.29 -19.93
CA LEU A 59 2.00 -4.44 -21.25
C LEU A 59 0.84 -5.45 -21.25
N LYS A 60 0.94 -6.50 -20.44
CA LYS A 60 -0.07 -7.56 -20.35
C LYS A 60 -1.31 -7.15 -19.57
N TYR A 61 -1.14 -6.45 -18.45
CA TYR A 61 -2.24 -6.19 -17.50
C TYR A 61 -2.74 -4.74 -17.51
N LEU A 62 -1.95 -3.78 -18.01
CA LEU A 62 -2.34 -2.38 -18.16
C LEU A 62 -2.65 -2.09 -19.63
N SER A 63 -3.82 -2.54 -20.09
CA SER A 63 -4.30 -2.19 -21.42
C SER A 63 -4.56 -0.69 -21.54
N VAL A 64 -4.01 -0.08 -22.59
CA VAL A 64 -4.24 1.35 -22.91
C VAL A 64 -5.72 1.62 -23.20
N ASP A 65 -6.44 0.61 -23.68
CA ASP A 65 -7.88 0.69 -23.99
C ASP A 65 -8.77 0.53 -22.75
N ALA A 66 -8.20 0.14 -21.60
CA ALA A 66 -8.92 -0.02 -20.34
C ALA A 66 -8.79 1.20 -19.40
N TYR A 67 -8.17 2.29 -19.84
CA TYR A 67 -8.05 3.51 -19.02
C TYR A 67 -9.35 4.32 -19.02
N GLY A 68 -10.04 4.33 -17.88
CA GLY A 68 -11.15 5.25 -17.60
C GLY A 68 -10.67 6.48 -16.84
N VAL A 69 -10.87 7.68 -17.39
CA VAL A 69 -10.59 8.93 -16.68
C VAL A 69 -11.86 9.41 -16.00
N VAL A 70 -11.86 9.44 -14.66
CA VAL A 70 -12.95 10.01 -13.87
C VAL A 70 -12.53 11.39 -13.37
N VAL A 71 -13.21 12.43 -13.86
CA VAL A 71 -12.98 13.81 -13.42
C VAL A 71 -14.08 14.21 -12.45
N PHE A 72 -13.74 14.29 -11.17
CA PHE A 72 -14.61 14.89 -10.17
C PHE A 72 -14.44 16.42 -10.21
N ARG A 73 -15.49 17.13 -10.63
CA ARG A 73 -15.57 18.58 -10.45
C ARG A 73 -16.44 18.89 -9.24
N PRO A 74 -15.99 19.74 -8.30
CA PRO A 74 -16.86 20.22 -7.25
C PRO A 74 -18.03 20.99 -7.88
N LYS A 75 -19.24 20.79 -7.32
CA LYS A 75 -20.41 21.56 -7.72
C LYS A 75 -20.12 23.03 -7.42
N SER A 76 -20.11 23.88 -8.44
CA SER A 76 -20.03 25.33 -8.23
C SER A 76 -21.24 25.73 -7.39
N VAL A 77 -20.99 26.20 -6.16
CA VAL A 77 -22.00 26.90 -5.37
C VAL A 77 -22.30 28.20 -6.13
N SER A 78 -23.39 28.23 -6.87
CA SER A 78 -23.93 29.44 -7.48
C SER A 78 -24.45 30.34 -6.36
N LEU A 79 -23.69 31.39 -6.01
CA LEU A 79 -24.05 32.40 -5.01
C LEU A 79 -25.16 33.37 -5.49
N MET A 80 -26.14 32.86 -6.23
CA MET A 80 -27.28 33.61 -6.73
C MET A 80 -28.56 32.80 -6.52
N ASP A 81 -28.88 32.58 -5.25
CA ASP A 81 -30.24 32.25 -4.83
C ASP A 81 -30.57 33.18 -3.64
N ASN A 82 -30.86 34.44 -3.98
CA ASN A 82 -31.49 35.40 -3.09
C ASN A 82 -32.78 35.84 -3.80
N GLY A 83 -33.86 35.09 -3.54
CA GLY A 83 -35.22 35.56 -3.77
C GLY A 83 -35.64 36.61 -2.75
#